data_AF-A0A969W1I9-F1
#
_entry.id   AF-A0A969W1I9-F1
#
_cell.length_a   1.000
_cell.length_b   1.000
_cell.length_c   1.000
_cell.angle_alpha   90.00
_cell.angle_beta   90.00
_cell.angle_gamma   90.00
#
_symmetry.space_group_name_H-M   'P 1'
#
loop_
_entity.id
_entity.type
_entity.pdbx_description
1 polymer ?
#
loop_
_entity_poly.entity_id
_entity_poly.type
_entity_poly.pdbx_seq_one_letter_code
_entity_poly.pdbx_strand_id
1 'polypeptide(L)'
;MTIYLGIQALTNPAFMPWLQYREGRSLPIPGLHLPKTLAEINTELAKSDRRLGEKLPLNITDSIYPVIDAKSKEIQEIRVYQPITSANGQEKLNLIRKLNITAPDEYFVKAPIYKYKTEKLKPGTANNQMPLTQLLPIEGTSPSRGIWFMATGNSENITYGQVFCYLSQPQPSLNWIVDWTSPASSRPQWQDFTDVSNTKSNAGNVPTSEDDLDRQGRQNAAQISLLPNEPELVLDRSLAFEPNFAVFRLELSHNPVNPIQLREISLNEGLNMPRPYSDALLLASGGLWSTALQKLDTWKSELQTQGKSWPPFVQEQYQLIAWHAKLIEEQADKTIADPGQQALVLALDGRWKQALDVASDSQITANSVGGDAQAVWTSYLTTGKGGT
;
A
#
# COMPACT_ATOMS: atom_id res chain seq x y z
N MET A 1 62.70 -0.47 -3.38
CA MET A 1 62.72 -1.42 -2.24
C MET A 1 61.37 -1.36 -1.52
N THR A 2 60.28 -1.66 -2.23
CA THR A 2 58.92 -1.44 -1.71
C THR A 2 57.96 -2.58 -2.06
N ILE A 3 58.35 -3.43 -3.01
CA ILE A 3 57.57 -4.61 -3.41
C ILE A 3 57.94 -5.84 -2.55
N TYR A 4 59.18 -5.92 -2.05
CA TYR A 4 59.65 -7.06 -1.25
C TYR A 4 59.03 -7.14 0.16
N LEU A 5 58.69 -5.98 0.75
CA LEU A 5 58.08 -5.89 2.08
C LEU A 5 56.60 -6.34 2.09
N GLY A 6 55.90 -6.21 0.96
CA GLY A 6 54.51 -6.67 0.84
C GLY A 6 54.38 -8.20 0.80
N ILE A 7 55.35 -8.89 0.21
CA ILE A 7 55.31 -10.36 0.06
C ILE A 7 55.71 -11.07 1.37
N GLN A 8 56.62 -10.49 2.18
CA GLN A 8 56.94 -11.06 3.50
C GLN A 8 55.81 -10.92 4.53
N ALA A 9 54.98 -9.87 4.45
CA ALA A 9 53.84 -9.68 5.36
C ALA A 9 52.72 -10.73 5.18
N LEU A 10 52.57 -11.29 3.97
CA LEU A 10 51.59 -12.34 3.65
C LEU A 10 52.05 -13.75 4.05
N THR A 11 53.36 -13.96 4.18
CA THR A 11 53.93 -15.30 4.42
C THR A 11 54.41 -15.51 5.86
N ASN A 12 54.71 -14.43 6.61
CA ASN A 12 55.03 -14.51 8.04
C ASN A 12 54.60 -13.23 8.80
N PRO A 13 53.37 -13.19 9.36
CA PRO A 13 52.84 -12.01 10.04
C PRO A 13 53.56 -11.67 11.37
N ALA A 14 54.44 -12.55 11.88
CA ALA A 14 55.17 -12.32 13.14
C ALA A 14 56.35 -11.35 13.04
N PHE A 15 56.70 -10.87 11.84
CA PHE A 15 57.89 -10.03 11.61
C PHE A 15 57.68 -8.51 11.82
N MET A 16 56.50 -8.07 12.29
CA MET A 16 56.22 -6.64 12.55
C MET A 16 56.20 -6.34 14.06
N PRO A 17 57.27 -5.77 14.65
CA PRO A 17 57.36 -5.51 16.10
C PRO A 17 56.40 -4.42 16.60
N TRP A 18 55.87 -3.58 15.70
CA TRP A 18 54.88 -2.54 16.02
C TRP A 18 53.43 -3.05 16.03
N LEU A 19 53.21 -4.32 15.67
CA LEU A 19 51.95 -5.05 15.78
C LEU A 19 51.95 -6.00 16.98
N GLN A 20 52.82 -5.77 17.96
CA GLN A 20 52.68 -6.37 19.29
C GLN A 20 51.38 -5.87 19.90
N TYR A 21 50.50 -6.81 20.23
CA TYR A 21 49.25 -6.63 20.96
C TYR A 21 49.56 -5.95 22.30
N ARG A 22 49.65 -4.61 22.30
CA ARG A 22 49.40 -3.84 23.50
C ARG A 22 47.93 -4.08 23.81
N GLU A 23 47.66 -4.57 25.02
CA GLU A 23 46.32 -4.61 25.61
C GLU A 23 45.63 -3.27 25.34
N GLY A 24 44.85 -3.27 24.26
CA GLY A 24 44.37 -2.09 23.60
C GLY A 24 43.02 -1.78 24.18
N ARG A 25 42.92 -0.61 24.82
CA ARG A 25 41.68 0.09 25.19
C ARG A 25 40.50 -0.41 24.38
N SER A 26 39.45 -0.88 25.06
CA SER A 26 38.17 -1.18 24.44
C SER A 26 37.71 0.05 23.66
N LEU A 27 37.86 0.03 22.34
CA LEU A 27 37.18 0.97 21.48
C LEU A 27 35.70 0.59 21.58
N PRO A 28 34.82 1.45 22.10
CA PRO A 28 33.39 1.18 22.02
C PRO A 28 33.04 1.24 20.52
N ILE A 29 32.90 0.07 19.88
CA ILE A 29 32.32 -0.02 18.54
C ILE A 29 30.80 0.13 18.76
N PRO A 30 30.18 1.25 18.37
CA PRO A 30 28.74 1.40 18.47
C PRO A 30 28.09 0.34 17.57
N GLY A 31 27.25 -0.53 18.14
CA GLY A 31 26.42 -1.45 17.35
C GLY A 31 26.95 -2.87 17.15
N LEU A 32 27.99 -3.31 17.86
CA LEU A 32 28.32 -4.75 17.90
C LEU A 32 27.33 -5.49 18.80
N HIS A 33 26.17 -5.87 18.25
CA HIS A 33 25.24 -6.74 18.95
C HIS A 33 25.85 -8.15 19.00
N LEU A 34 26.25 -8.58 20.18
CA LEU A 34 26.71 -9.96 20.38
C LEU A 34 25.59 -10.92 19.96
N PRO A 35 25.88 -11.97 19.18
CA PRO A 35 24.88 -12.99 18.86
C PRO A 35 24.31 -13.59 20.13
N LYS A 36 22.98 -13.62 20.23
CA LYS A 36 22.23 -14.08 21.40
C LYS A 36 21.26 -15.18 21.02
N THR A 37 20.97 -16.05 21.97
CA THR A 37 19.90 -17.04 21.83
C THR A 37 18.53 -16.38 21.92
N LEU A 38 17.49 -17.03 21.41
CA LEU A 38 16.12 -16.55 21.53
C LEU A 38 15.70 -16.33 23.00
N ALA A 39 16.14 -17.23 23.89
CA ALA A 39 15.86 -17.14 25.32
C ALA A 39 16.53 -15.93 25.99
N GLU A 40 17.79 -15.64 25.65
CA GLU A 40 18.50 -14.45 26.14
C GLU A 40 17.84 -13.16 25.64
N ILE A 41 17.42 -13.11 24.36
CA ILE A 41 16.72 -11.95 23.80
C ILE A 41 15.40 -11.70 24.51
N ASN A 42 14.59 -12.75 24.74
CA ASN A 42 13.33 -12.62 25.47
C ASN A 42 13.55 -12.21 26.93
N THR A 43 14.60 -12.70 27.58
CA THR A 43 14.96 -12.30 28.95
C THR A 43 15.35 -10.82 29.03
N GLU A 44 16.05 -10.30 28.01
CA GLU A 44 16.39 -8.88 27.92
C GLU A 44 15.15 -8.01 27.70
N LEU A 45 14.26 -8.41 26.79
CA LEU A 45 13.04 -7.69 26.49
C LEU A 45 12.05 -7.68 27.67
N ALA A 46 12.01 -8.77 28.45
CA ALA A 46 11.13 -8.88 29.61
C ALA A 46 11.40 -7.82 30.69
N LYS A 47 12.62 -7.25 30.74
CA LYS A 47 12.96 -6.13 31.65
C LYS A 47 12.15 -4.85 31.37
N SER A 48 11.51 -4.76 30.21
CA SER A 48 10.71 -3.63 29.78
C SER A 48 9.28 -4.05 29.39
N ASP A 49 8.77 -5.14 29.98
CA ASP A 49 7.45 -5.71 29.65
C ASP A 49 7.27 -6.05 28.16
N ARG A 50 8.36 -6.36 27.45
CA ARG A 50 8.36 -6.71 26.02
C ARG A 50 8.77 -8.16 25.80
N ARG A 51 8.41 -8.71 24.65
CA ARG A 51 8.92 -10.02 24.17
C ARG A 51 8.97 -10.07 22.65
N LEU A 52 9.71 -11.02 22.10
CA LEU A 52 9.56 -11.34 20.68
C LEU A 52 8.20 -12.02 20.46
N GLY A 53 7.53 -11.60 19.39
CA GLY A 53 6.38 -12.31 18.84
C GLY A 53 6.82 -13.47 17.94
N GLU A 54 5.91 -13.91 17.09
CA GLU A 54 6.18 -15.01 16.16
C GLU A 54 7.11 -14.59 15.01
N LYS A 55 7.96 -15.51 14.56
CA LYS A 55 8.81 -15.29 13.39
C LYS A 55 7.93 -15.10 12.17
N LEU A 56 8.19 -14.07 11.39
CA LEU A 56 7.53 -13.86 10.11
C LEU A 56 7.84 -15.03 9.15
N PRO A 57 6.84 -15.76 8.62
CA PRO A 57 7.06 -16.96 7.83
C PRO A 57 7.44 -16.62 6.38
N LEU A 58 8.65 -16.08 6.20
CA LEU A 58 9.23 -15.80 4.89
C LEU A 58 10.40 -16.75 4.61
N ASN A 59 10.51 -17.19 3.36
CA ASN A 59 11.61 -18.05 2.90
C ASN A 59 12.85 -17.21 2.57
N ILE A 60 13.47 -16.66 3.61
CA ILE A 60 14.66 -15.83 3.54
C ILE A 60 15.70 -16.32 4.55
N THR A 61 16.98 -16.00 4.30
CA THR A 61 18.07 -16.38 5.20
C THR A 61 17.96 -15.68 6.55
N ASP A 62 17.56 -14.42 6.56
CA ASP A 62 17.38 -13.63 7.78
C ASP A 62 16.06 -13.98 8.47
N SER A 63 15.94 -13.65 9.75
CA SER A 63 14.71 -13.86 10.53
C SER A 63 14.14 -12.54 11.00
N ILE A 64 12.87 -12.29 10.69
CA ILE A 64 12.15 -11.06 11.06
C ILE A 64 11.20 -11.38 12.20
N TYR A 65 11.27 -10.60 13.27
CA TYR A 65 10.40 -10.73 14.45
C TYR A 65 9.81 -9.38 14.85
N PRO A 66 8.52 -9.34 15.23
CA PRO A 66 7.98 -8.20 15.96
C PRO A 66 8.42 -8.28 17.42
N VAL A 67 8.71 -7.13 18.03
CA VAL A 67 8.77 -6.96 19.48
C VAL A 67 7.42 -6.42 19.92
N ILE A 68 6.76 -7.18 20.78
CA ILE A 68 5.42 -6.87 21.26
C ILE A 68 5.43 -6.52 22.74
N ASP A 69 4.53 -5.62 23.12
CA ASP A 69 4.17 -5.40 24.51
C ASP A 69 3.51 -6.65 25.08
N ALA A 70 3.93 -7.09 26.27
CA ALA A 70 3.43 -8.31 26.89
C ALA A 70 1.95 -8.22 27.28
N LYS A 71 1.44 -7.01 27.56
CA LYS A 71 0.08 -6.75 28.04
C LYS A 71 -0.86 -6.42 26.88
N SER A 72 -0.53 -5.41 26.07
CA SER A 72 -1.38 -4.96 24.96
C SER A 72 -1.25 -5.80 23.70
N LYS A 73 -0.17 -6.60 23.57
CA LYS A 73 0.23 -7.32 22.35
C LYS A 73 0.51 -6.40 21.16
N GLU A 74 0.67 -5.11 21.40
CA GLU A 74 1.01 -4.13 20.39
C GLU A 74 2.45 -4.31 19.92
N ILE A 75 2.66 -4.25 18.61
CA ILE A 75 3.98 -4.25 17.98
C ILE A 75 4.60 -2.87 18.17
N GLN A 76 5.67 -2.81 18.97
CA GLN A 76 6.40 -1.58 19.27
C GLN A 76 7.70 -1.46 18.47
N GLU A 77 8.24 -2.59 17.99
CA GLU A 77 9.48 -2.63 17.20
C GLU A 77 9.44 -3.80 16.23
N ILE A 78 10.12 -3.69 15.10
CA ILE A 78 10.40 -4.81 14.18
C ILE A 78 11.91 -5.00 14.12
N ARG A 79 12.36 -6.24 14.32
CA ARG A 79 13.78 -6.62 14.34
C ARG A 79 14.09 -7.63 13.27
N VAL A 80 15.23 -7.44 12.61
CA VAL A 80 15.81 -8.38 11.65
C VAL A 80 17.09 -8.98 12.22
N TYR A 81 17.16 -10.30 12.22
CA TYR A 81 18.26 -11.07 12.77
C TYR A 81 18.91 -11.95 11.72
N GLN A 82 20.24 -12.04 11.75
CA GLN A 82 20.98 -13.06 11.03
C GLN A 82 21.11 -14.30 11.91
N PRO A 83 20.64 -15.48 11.49
CA PRO A 83 20.96 -16.72 12.18
C PRO A 83 22.44 -17.06 11.99
N ILE A 84 23.12 -17.38 13.08
CA ILE A 84 24.53 -17.77 13.13
C ILE A 84 24.63 -19.03 13.99
N THR A 85 25.19 -20.09 13.41
CA THR A 85 25.51 -21.30 14.16
C THR A 85 26.81 -21.10 14.93
N SER A 86 26.75 -21.18 16.24
CA SER A 86 27.94 -21.10 17.10
C SER A 86 28.80 -22.36 16.98
N ALA A 87 30.07 -22.28 17.39
CA ALA A 87 31.01 -23.41 17.34
C ALA A 87 30.52 -24.67 18.11
N ASN A 88 29.62 -24.50 19.08
CA ASN A 88 28.97 -25.57 19.83
C ASN A 88 27.69 -26.10 19.16
N GLY A 89 27.39 -25.72 17.92
CA GLY A 89 26.18 -26.11 17.18
C GLY A 89 24.91 -25.35 17.59
N GLN A 90 24.99 -24.42 18.54
CA GLN A 90 23.83 -23.67 19.02
C GLN A 90 23.50 -22.51 18.07
N GLU A 91 22.25 -22.42 17.63
CA GLU A 91 21.76 -21.29 16.83
C GLU A 91 21.71 -20.03 17.70
N LYS A 92 22.34 -18.97 17.22
CA LYS A 92 22.30 -17.62 17.80
C LYS A 92 21.83 -16.64 16.75
N LEU A 93 21.22 -15.57 17.20
CA LEU A 93 20.67 -14.50 16.38
C LEU A 93 21.53 -13.25 16.57
N ASN A 94 22.10 -12.75 15.48
CA ASN A 94 22.79 -11.47 15.44
C ASN A 94 21.81 -10.38 14.97
N LEU A 95 21.61 -9.33 15.77
CA LEU A 95 20.69 -8.25 15.41
C LEU A 95 21.29 -7.39 14.29
N ILE A 96 20.68 -7.40 13.11
CA ILE A 96 21.13 -6.62 11.94
C ILE A 96 20.44 -5.27 11.91
N ARG A 97 19.10 -5.26 12.03
CA ARG A 97 18.28 -4.06 11.93
C ARG A 97 17.16 -4.07 12.95
N LYS A 98 16.77 -2.85 13.34
CA LYS A 98 15.59 -2.60 14.16
C LYS A 98 14.88 -1.36 13.65
N LEU A 99 13.56 -1.36 13.77
CA LEU A 99 12.71 -0.23 13.44
C LEU A 99 11.67 -0.06 14.54
N ASN A 100 11.65 1.09 15.19
CA ASN A 100 10.57 1.44 16.13
C ASN A 100 9.29 1.70 15.34
N ILE A 101 8.17 1.20 15.84
CA ILE A 101 6.87 1.32 15.19
C ILE A 101 6.03 2.35 15.93
N THR A 102 5.48 3.29 15.17
CA THR A 102 4.47 4.24 15.65
C THR A 102 3.15 3.83 15.03
N ALA A 103 2.20 3.45 15.87
CA ALA A 103 0.86 3.07 15.45
C ALA A 103 0.12 4.24 14.76
N PRO A 104 -0.71 3.98 13.73
CA PRO A 104 -1.48 5.01 13.04
C PRO A 104 -2.47 5.73 13.96
N ASP A 105 -2.75 7.01 13.69
CA ASP A 105 -3.78 7.76 14.42
C ASP A 105 -5.19 7.22 14.17
N GLU A 106 -6.04 7.24 15.20
CA GLU A 106 -7.46 6.86 15.09
C GLU A 106 -8.17 7.64 13.99
N TYR A 107 -7.86 8.93 13.85
CA TYR A 107 -8.45 9.77 12.81
C TYR A 107 -8.14 9.23 11.41
N PHE A 108 -6.88 8.85 11.16
CA PHE A 108 -6.48 8.26 9.89
C PHE A 108 -7.22 6.95 9.61
N VAL A 109 -7.31 6.06 10.62
CA VAL A 109 -7.97 4.76 10.49
C VAL A 109 -9.46 4.93 10.21
N LYS A 110 -10.15 5.82 10.94
CA LYS A 110 -11.61 5.97 10.89
C LYS A 110 -12.11 6.96 9.84
N ALA A 111 -11.31 7.88 9.32
CA ALA A 111 -11.76 8.90 8.36
C ALA A 111 -12.60 8.34 7.18
N PRO A 112 -12.24 7.20 6.55
CA PRO A 112 -13.00 6.71 5.40
C PRO A 112 -14.47 6.38 5.69
N ILE A 113 -14.79 5.82 6.86
CA ILE A 113 -16.18 5.41 7.20
C ILE A 113 -17.09 6.61 7.49
N TYR A 114 -16.54 7.82 7.64
CA TYR A 114 -17.30 9.05 7.84
C TYR A 114 -17.55 9.84 6.56
N LYS A 115 -17.09 9.37 5.39
CA LYS A 115 -17.28 10.03 4.08
C LYS A 115 -18.75 10.41 3.82
N TYR A 116 -19.69 9.54 4.23
CA TYR A 116 -21.13 9.71 4.00
C TYR A 116 -21.96 9.88 5.27
N LYS A 117 -21.32 9.98 6.44
CA LYS A 117 -22.04 10.17 7.69
C LYS A 117 -22.29 11.65 7.93
N THR A 118 -23.51 11.98 8.34
CA THR A 118 -23.87 13.32 8.80
C THR A 118 -23.19 13.66 10.14
N GLU A 119 -22.92 12.62 10.94
CA GLU A 119 -22.10 12.72 12.13
C GLU A 119 -20.65 13.02 11.75
N LYS A 120 -20.09 14.09 12.31
CA LYS A 120 -18.66 14.35 12.19
C LYS A 120 -17.91 13.40 13.11
N LEU A 121 -16.78 12.87 12.62
CA LEU A 121 -15.81 12.20 13.47
C LEU A 121 -15.40 13.18 14.57
N LYS A 122 -15.79 12.89 15.82
CA LYS A 122 -15.33 13.67 16.96
C LYS A 122 -13.84 13.37 17.09
N PRO A 123 -12.95 14.38 17.06
CA PRO A 123 -11.55 14.12 17.34
C PRO A 123 -11.48 13.44 18.71
N GLY A 124 -10.86 12.27 18.77
CA GLY A 124 -10.51 11.63 20.03
C GLY A 124 -9.60 12.56 20.85
N THR A 125 -9.28 12.16 22.07
CA THR A 125 -8.19 12.79 22.81
C THR A 125 -6.93 12.78 21.94
N ALA A 126 -6.18 13.89 21.94
CA ALA A 126 -4.91 13.98 21.23
C ALA A 126 -4.03 12.75 21.55
N ASN A 127 -3.48 12.11 20.52
CA ASN A 127 -2.68 10.88 20.55
C ASN A 127 -3.42 9.54 20.73
N ASN A 128 -4.65 9.38 20.23
CA ASN A 128 -5.26 8.04 20.18
C ASN A 128 -4.66 7.21 19.04
N GLN A 129 -3.59 6.48 19.33
CA GLN A 129 -2.93 5.57 18.40
C GLN A 129 -3.64 4.22 18.35
N MET A 130 -3.74 3.66 17.14
CA MET A 130 -4.44 2.42 16.87
C MET A 130 -3.43 1.27 16.80
N PRO A 131 -3.41 0.35 17.78
CA PRO A 131 -2.32 -0.61 17.93
C PRO A 131 -2.24 -1.57 16.75
N LEU A 132 -1.02 -1.89 16.33
CA LEU A 132 -0.73 -2.97 15.36
C LEU A 132 -0.41 -4.24 16.14
N THR A 133 -1.00 -5.37 15.77
CA THR A 133 -0.96 -6.60 16.60
C THR A 133 -0.48 -7.83 15.84
N GLN A 134 -0.49 -7.81 14.51
CA GLN A 134 -0.07 -8.93 13.68
C GLN A 134 1.01 -8.49 12.71
N LEU A 135 1.99 -9.36 12.45
CA LEU A 135 3.01 -9.18 11.42
C LEU A 135 2.84 -10.30 10.39
N LEU A 136 2.60 -9.94 9.14
CA LEU A 136 2.19 -10.88 8.09
C LEU A 136 2.93 -10.61 6.78
N PRO A 137 3.23 -11.65 5.97
CA PRO A 137 3.64 -11.44 4.58
C PRO A 137 2.47 -10.81 3.79
N ILE A 138 2.80 -10.10 2.72
CA ILE A 138 1.81 -9.61 1.76
C ILE A 138 1.54 -10.73 0.76
N GLU A 139 0.26 -11.05 0.56
CA GLU A 139 -0.17 -12.10 -0.37
C GLU A 139 0.08 -11.69 -1.82
N GLY A 140 0.21 -12.67 -2.72
CA GLY A 140 0.54 -12.46 -4.12
C GLY A 140 2.04 -12.59 -4.42
N THR A 141 2.40 -12.39 -5.69
CA THR A 141 3.80 -12.42 -6.14
C THR A 141 4.47 -11.13 -5.68
N SER A 142 5.39 -11.20 -4.72
CA SER A 142 6.13 -10.02 -4.27
C SER A 142 7.03 -9.47 -5.39
N PRO A 143 7.29 -8.14 -5.41
CA PRO A 143 8.27 -7.56 -6.32
C PRO A 143 9.65 -8.21 -6.20
N SER A 144 10.41 -8.16 -7.29
CA SER A 144 11.75 -8.75 -7.36
C SER A 144 12.74 -8.11 -6.39
N ARG A 145 12.48 -6.85 -6.02
CA ARG A 145 13.32 -6.05 -5.13
C ARG A 145 12.74 -5.94 -3.74
N GLY A 146 13.54 -6.39 -2.78
CA GLY A 146 13.23 -6.29 -1.36
C GLY A 146 12.26 -7.35 -0.89
N ILE A 147 12.14 -7.42 0.43
CA ILE A 147 11.30 -8.37 1.14
C ILE A 147 10.17 -7.57 1.77
N TRP A 148 8.95 -7.84 1.32
CA TRP A 148 7.77 -7.04 1.65
C TRP A 148 6.86 -7.74 2.64
N PHE A 149 6.39 -6.99 3.63
CA PHE A 149 5.50 -7.49 4.66
C PHE A 149 4.74 -6.33 5.29
N MET A 150 3.77 -6.65 6.14
CA MET A 150 2.92 -5.66 6.80
C MET A 150 2.74 -5.95 8.28
N ALA A 151 2.54 -4.88 9.05
CA ALA A 151 1.95 -4.98 10.38
C ALA A 151 0.51 -4.50 10.32
N THR A 152 -0.42 -5.23 10.95
CA THR A 152 -1.85 -4.97 10.83
C THR A 152 -2.54 -4.86 12.19
N GLY A 153 -3.61 -4.08 12.22
CA GLY A 153 -4.59 -3.99 13.29
C GLY A 153 -6.00 -4.03 12.72
N ASN A 154 -6.97 -4.30 13.59
CA ASN A 154 -8.39 -4.31 13.23
C ASN A 154 -9.15 -3.47 14.26
N SER A 155 -10.08 -2.66 13.77
CA SER A 155 -10.99 -1.88 14.62
C SER A 155 -12.37 -1.89 14.01
N GLU A 156 -13.34 -2.44 14.73
CA GLU A 156 -14.71 -2.63 14.23
C GLU A 156 -14.69 -3.42 12.91
N ASN A 157 -15.05 -2.78 11.79
CA ASN A 157 -15.04 -3.35 10.44
C ASN A 157 -13.99 -2.69 9.53
N ILE A 158 -12.94 -2.12 10.13
CA ILE A 158 -11.82 -1.51 9.41
C ILE A 158 -10.56 -2.30 9.71
N THR A 159 -9.92 -2.78 8.65
CA THR A 159 -8.57 -3.33 8.72
C THR A 159 -7.60 -2.20 8.38
N TYR A 160 -6.53 -2.04 9.15
CA TYR A 160 -5.53 -1.01 8.91
C TYR A 160 -4.13 -1.56 9.17
N GLY A 161 -3.12 -0.84 8.72
CA GLY A 161 -1.76 -1.29 8.91
C GLY A 161 -0.71 -0.40 8.29
N GLN A 162 0.50 -0.96 8.27
CA GLN A 162 1.68 -0.34 7.70
C GLN A 162 2.42 -1.36 6.85
N VAL A 163 2.96 -0.93 5.72
CA VAL A 163 3.79 -1.74 4.83
C VAL A 163 5.26 -1.44 5.09
N PHE A 164 6.07 -2.50 5.11
CA PHE A 164 7.51 -2.44 5.32
C PHE A 164 8.24 -3.14 4.19
N CYS A 165 9.46 -2.67 3.93
CA CYS A 165 10.39 -3.29 3.00
C CYS A 165 11.73 -3.52 3.71
N TYR A 166 12.22 -4.76 3.63
CA TYR A 166 13.57 -5.13 4.05
C TYR A 166 14.46 -5.38 2.82
N LEU A 167 15.55 -4.64 2.71
CA LEU A 167 16.59 -4.84 1.71
C LEU A 167 17.79 -5.48 2.39
N SER A 168 18.23 -6.64 1.90
CA SER A 168 19.37 -7.37 2.49
C SER A 168 20.73 -6.89 1.96
N GLN A 169 20.77 -6.28 0.78
CA GLN A 169 22.00 -5.83 0.10
C GLN A 169 21.80 -4.47 -0.61
N PRO A 170 22.87 -3.67 -0.81
CA PRO A 170 24.27 -3.92 -0.40
C PRO A 170 24.53 -3.68 1.09
N GLN A 171 23.75 -2.81 1.73
CA GLN A 171 23.69 -2.69 3.18
C GLN A 171 22.27 -3.00 3.62
N PRO A 172 22.08 -3.82 4.67
CA PRO A 172 20.76 -4.12 5.16
C PRO A 172 19.97 -2.84 5.47
N SER A 173 18.70 -2.75 5.12
CA SER A 173 17.85 -1.63 5.53
C SER A 173 16.43 -2.13 5.74
N LEU A 174 15.79 -1.61 6.79
CA LEU A 174 14.40 -1.91 7.12
C LEU A 174 13.65 -0.59 7.13
N ASN A 175 12.74 -0.43 6.18
CA ASN A 175 12.05 0.83 5.94
C ASN A 175 10.54 0.67 6.11
N TRP A 176 9.93 1.63 6.80
CA TRP A 176 8.49 1.89 6.68
C TRP A 176 8.22 2.55 5.33
N ILE A 177 7.18 2.11 4.64
CA ILE A 177 6.88 2.53 3.27
C ILE A 177 5.58 3.34 3.21
N VAL A 178 4.48 2.81 3.73
CA VAL A 178 3.18 3.48 3.65
C VAL A 178 2.21 2.96 4.73
N ASP A 179 1.38 3.87 5.26
CA ASP A 179 0.24 3.54 6.11
C ASP A 179 -1.00 3.28 5.25
N TRP A 180 -1.88 2.39 5.70
CA TRP A 180 -3.10 2.07 4.98
C TRP A 180 -4.28 1.76 5.89
N THR A 181 -5.47 1.94 5.33
CA THR A 181 -6.76 1.62 5.96
C THR A 181 -7.70 1.08 4.88
N SER A 182 -8.49 0.06 5.23
CA SER A 182 -9.48 -0.59 4.38
C SER A 182 -10.82 -0.71 5.13
N PRO A 183 -11.82 0.08 4.75
CA PRO A 183 -13.21 -0.08 5.22
C PRO A 183 -13.88 -1.36 4.73
N ALA A 184 -13.33 -1.97 3.68
CA ALA A 184 -13.77 -3.27 3.15
C ALA A 184 -13.24 -4.44 4.00
N SER A 185 -12.51 -4.17 5.10
CA SER A 185 -11.84 -5.17 5.93
C SER A 185 -10.83 -6.05 5.17
N SER A 186 -10.38 -5.62 4.00
CA SER A 186 -9.43 -6.34 3.16
C SER A 186 -7.99 -5.91 3.46
N ARG A 187 -7.02 -6.74 3.05
CA ARG A 187 -5.59 -6.48 3.22
C ARG A 187 -4.98 -6.09 1.88
N PRO A 188 -3.89 -5.30 1.87
CA PRO A 188 -3.10 -5.12 0.68
C PRO A 188 -2.61 -6.46 0.10
N GLN A 189 -2.59 -6.58 -1.21
CA GLN A 189 -2.08 -7.74 -1.94
C GLN A 189 -1.23 -7.28 -3.12
N TRP A 190 -0.24 -8.09 -3.52
CA TRP A 190 0.50 -7.90 -4.75
C TRP A 190 -0.26 -8.48 -5.93
N GLN A 191 -0.46 -7.68 -6.96
CA GLN A 191 -1.17 -8.08 -8.17
C GLN A 191 -0.65 -7.31 -9.39
N ASP A 192 -0.61 -7.97 -10.54
CA ASP A 192 -0.38 -7.30 -11.82
C ASP A 192 -1.64 -6.50 -12.19
N PHE A 193 -1.60 -5.21 -11.91
CA PHE A 193 -2.72 -4.30 -12.18
C PHE A 193 -2.90 -4.05 -13.69
N THR A 194 -1.88 -4.31 -14.51
CA THR A 194 -2.02 -4.23 -15.97
C THR A 194 -2.78 -5.41 -16.60
N ASP A 195 -3.06 -6.48 -15.83
CA ASP A 195 -3.71 -7.71 -16.31
C ASP A 195 -5.26 -7.63 -16.36
N VAL A 196 -5.86 -6.44 -16.18
CA VAL A 196 -7.33 -6.27 -16.24
C VAL A 196 -7.91 -6.64 -17.61
N SER A 197 -7.09 -6.77 -18.66
CA SER A 197 -7.48 -7.31 -19.97
C SER A 197 -7.57 -8.84 -20.04
N ASN A 198 -7.16 -9.60 -19.01
CA ASN A 198 -6.92 -11.04 -19.14
C ASN A 198 -7.66 -11.93 -18.12
N THR A 199 -8.67 -11.40 -17.43
CA THR A 199 -9.62 -12.24 -16.67
C THR A 199 -10.74 -12.77 -17.56
N LYS A 200 -10.34 -13.52 -18.60
CA LYS A 200 -11.06 -14.63 -19.28
C LYS A 200 -10.28 -15.10 -20.53
N SER A 201 -9.13 -15.76 -20.35
CA SER A 201 -8.68 -16.86 -21.23
C SER A 201 -7.34 -17.42 -20.77
N ASN A 202 -7.37 -18.44 -19.92
CA ASN A 202 -6.30 -19.43 -19.92
C ASN A 202 -6.47 -20.29 -21.19
N ALA A 203 -5.86 -19.84 -22.28
CA ALA A 203 -5.47 -20.68 -23.41
C ALA A 203 -4.19 -20.04 -23.96
N GLY A 204 -3.09 -20.76 -23.79
CA GLY A 204 -1.75 -20.20 -23.84
C GLY A 204 -1.38 -19.50 -25.14
N ASN A 205 -0.40 -18.61 -25.02
CA ASN A 205 0.67 -18.44 -26.00
C ASN A 205 1.82 -17.71 -25.33
N VAL A 206 2.98 -18.36 -25.34
CA VAL A 206 4.29 -17.77 -25.05
C VAL A 206 4.71 -16.94 -26.26
N PRO A 207 5.29 -15.75 -26.07
CA PRO A 207 6.22 -15.20 -27.06
C PRO A 207 7.64 -15.10 -26.47
N THR A 208 8.49 -16.01 -26.95
CA THR A 208 9.86 -15.70 -27.43
C THR A 208 9.81 -14.38 -28.22
N SER A 209 10.70 -13.40 -28.06
CA SER A 209 12.17 -13.49 -28.06
C SER A 209 12.74 -12.16 -27.54
N GLU A 210 13.87 -12.23 -26.83
CA GLU A 210 14.77 -11.12 -26.56
C GLU A 210 15.51 -10.76 -27.85
N ASP A 211 15.11 -9.69 -28.55
CA ASP A 211 15.93 -8.94 -29.51
C ASP A 211 15.07 -7.84 -30.15
N ASP A 212 14.89 -6.71 -29.45
CA ASP A 212 14.49 -5.41 -30.05
C ASP A 212 14.49 -4.28 -29.01
N LEU A 213 15.60 -4.11 -28.29
CA LEU A 213 15.84 -2.93 -27.44
C LEU A 213 17.06 -2.17 -27.93
N ASP A 214 16.92 -1.48 -29.06
CA ASP A 214 17.81 -0.37 -29.41
C ASP A 214 17.14 0.58 -30.41
N ARG A 215 16.59 1.70 -29.91
CA ARG A 215 16.78 3.08 -30.41
C ARG A 215 15.68 4.04 -29.93
N GLN A 216 16.15 5.25 -29.57
CA GLN A 216 15.42 6.50 -29.23
C GLN A 216 14.88 6.58 -27.80
N GLY A 217 15.15 7.62 -27.00
CA GLY A 217 15.88 8.87 -27.22
C GLY A 217 15.89 9.64 -25.90
N ARG A 218 17.03 10.22 -25.54
CA ARG A 218 17.19 11.14 -24.40
C ARG A 218 16.47 12.46 -24.69
N GLN A 219 15.62 12.95 -23.77
CA GLN A 219 15.69 14.30 -23.19
C GLN A 219 14.57 14.57 -22.15
N ASN A 220 15.01 14.85 -20.92
CA ASN A 220 14.47 15.75 -19.89
C ASN A 220 12.99 15.71 -19.44
N ALA A 221 12.75 14.99 -18.34
CA ALA A 221 12.14 15.50 -17.10
C ALA A 221 12.52 14.49 -15.99
N ALA A 222 12.64 14.92 -14.72
CA ALA A 222 13.08 14.10 -13.58
C ALA A 222 12.65 12.62 -13.71
N GLN A 223 13.59 11.76 -14.10
CA GLN A 223 13.28 10.41 -14.57
C GLN A 223 13.07 9.52 -13.34
N ILE A 224 11.85 9.57 -12.82
CA ILE A 224 11.34 8.56 -11.90
C ILE A 224 11.52 7.23 -12.62
N SER A 225 12.45 6.41 -12.13
CA SER A 225 12.76 5.12 -12.73
C SER A 225 11.68 4.15 -12.30
N LEU A 226 10.57 4.16 -13.03
CA LEU A 226 9.54 3.13 -12.96
C LEU A 226 10.21 1.78 -13.28
N LEU A 227 9.87 0.75 -12.52
CA LEU A 227 10.34 -0.60 -12.76
C LEU A 227 9.26 -1.34 -13.56
N PRO A 228 9.43 -1.50 -14.88
CA PRO A 228 8.44 -2.20 -15.69
C PRO A 228 8.35 -3.66 -15.24
N ASN A 229 7.13 -4.22 -15.26
CA ASN A 229 6.82 -5.62 -14.91
C ASN A 229 7.02 -6.00 -13.44
N GLU A 230 6.99 -5.04 -12.53
CA GLU A 230 6.84 -5.33 -11.10
C GLU A 230 5.35 -5.33 -10.73
N PRO A 231 4.90 -6.30 -9.90
CA PRO A 231 3.53 -6.34 -9.44
C PRO A 231 3.22 -5.10 -8.58
N GLU A 232 2.00 -4.59 -8.70
CA GLU A 232 1.53 -3.46 -7.94
C GLU A 232 0.93 -3.88 -6.59
N LEU A 233 1.07 -3.04 -5.58
CA LEU A 233 0.36 -3.23 -4.32
C LEU A 233 -1.06 -2.68 -4.49
N VAL A 234 -2.04 -3.57 -4.44
CA VAL A 234 -3.45 -3.25 -4.52
C VAL A 234 -4.04 -3.23 -3.12
N LEU A 235 -4.80 -2.18 -2.82
CA LEU A 235 -5.56 -2.04 -1.59
C LEU A 235 -7.01 -1.68 -1.91
N ASP A 236 -7.92 -2.55 -1.49
CA ASP A 236 -9.35 -2.28 -1.57
C ASP A 236 -9.79 -1.39 -0.39
N ARG A 237 -10.17 -0.15 -0.71
CA ARG A 237 -10.72 0.87 0.20
C ARG A 237 -12.21 1.11 -0.08
N SER A 238 -12.88 0.17 -0.73
CA SER A 238 -14.28 0.30 -1.14
C SER A 238 -15.18 0.50 0.08
N LEU A 239 -16.24 1.29 -0.09
CA LEU A 239 -17.22 1.55 0.94
C LEU A 239 -18.61 1.39 0.34
N ALA A 240 -19.38 0.44 0.89
CA ALA A 240 -20.69 0.07 0.37
C ALA A 240 -20.66 -0.26 -1.13
N PHE A 241 -21.35 0.52 -1.96
CA PHE A 241 -21.48 0.32 -3.41
C PHE A 241 -20.45 1.08 -4.25
N GLU A 242 -19.49 1.75 -3.60
CA GLU A 242 -18.46 2.52 -4.27
C GLU A 242 -17.14 1.77 -4.26
N PRO A 243 -16.67 1.26 -5.43
CA PRO A 243 -15.35 0.71 -5.54
C PRO A 243 -14.33 1.83 -5.38
N ASN A 244 -13.31 1.54 -4.60
CA ASN A 244 -12.21 2.45 -4.35
C ASN A 244 -10.95 1.63 -4.12
N PHE A 245 -10.27 1.29 -5.21
CA PHE A 245 -9.02 0.54 -5.19
C PHE A 245 -7.86 1.53 -5.29
N ALA A 246 -7.01 1.54 -4.27
CA ALA A 246 -5.73 2.23 -4.31
C ALA A 246 -4.69 1.28 -4.90
N VAL A 247 -3.95 1.76 -5.88
CA VAL A 247 -2.90 0.99 -6.57
C VAL A 247 -1.59 1.71 -6.38
N PHE A 248 -0.60 1.00 -5.82
CA PHE A 248 0.73 1.53 -5.60
C PHE A 248 1.75 0.83 -6.48
N ARG A 249 2.51 1.64 -7.22
CA ARG A 249 3.60 1.18 -8.06
C ARG A 249 4.94 1.31 -7.33
N LEU A 250 5.80 0.34 -7.58
CA LEU A 250 7.17 0.36 -7.10
C LEU A 250 8.01 1.38 -7.85
N GLU A 251 8.70 2.25 -7.12
CA GLU A 251 9.60 3.23 -7.69
C GLU A 251 10.95 3.26 -6.98
N LEU A 252 11.99 3.56 -7.74
CA LEU A 252 13.28 3.91 -7.16
C LEU A 252 13.25 5.36 -6.68
N SER A 253 13.60 5.53 -5.41
CA SER A 253 13.79 6.86 -4.83
C SER A 253 15.23 7.31 -4.98
N HIS A 254 15.43 8.61 -5.09
CA HIS A 254 16.76 9.22 -5.00
C HIS A 254 17.29 9.28 -3.55
N ASN A 255 16.49 8.87 -2.57
CA ASN A 255 16.89 8.82 -1.17
C ASN A 255 17.81 7.61 -0.91
N PRO A 256 19.08 7.80 -0.55
CA PRO A 256 20.01 6.69 -0.33
C PRO A 256 19.65 5.84 0.92
N VAL A 257 18.87 6.38 1.85
CA VAL A 257 18.41 5.67 3.05
C VAL A 257 17.19 4.80 2.74
N ASN A 258 16.28 5.32 1.90
CA ASN A 258 15.11 4.60 1.45
C ASN A 258 15.10 4.56 -0.09
N PRO A 259 15.86 3.66 -0.72
CA PRO A 259 16.06 3.66 -2.17
C PRO A 259 14.83 3.18 -2.95
N ILE A 260 13.76 2.77 -2.24
CA ILE A 260 12.55 2.22 -2.82
C ILE A 260 11.34 2.87 -2.15
N GLN A 261 10.34 3.23 -2.94
CA GLN A 261 9.09 3.79 -2.47
C GLN A 261 7.90 3.18 -3.22
N LEU A 262 6.71 3.34 -2.65
CA LEU A 262 5.45 3.04 -3.29
C LEU A 262 4.77 4.35 -3.66
N ARG A 263 4.54 4.59 -4.96
CA ARG A 263 3.75 5.73 -5.45
C ARG A 263 2.33 5.27 -5.73
N GLU A 264 1.36 5.92 -5.11
CA GLU A 264 -0.05 5.73 -5.43
C GLU A 264 -0.35 6.31 -6.83
N ILE A 265 -1.01 5.54 -7.69
CA ILE A 265 -1.53 6.05 -8.98
C ILE A 265 -2.66 7.01 -8.65
N SER A 266 -2.38 8.32 -8.71
CA SER A 266 -3.33 9.35 -8.30
C SER A 266 -4.09 9.94 -9.48
N LEU A 267 -5.38 10.24 -9.27
CA LEU A 267 -6.19 11.03 -10.22
C LEU A 267 -5.95 12.55 -10.09
N ASN A 268 -5.06 12.99 -9.19
CA ASN A 268 -4.77 14.41 -8.95
C ASN A 268 -3.53 14.90 -9.71
N GLU A 269 -3.06 14.15 -10.70
CA GLU A 269 -1.88 14.48 -11.51
C GLU A 269 -2.29 15.06 -12.87
N GLY A 270 -1.36 15.74 -13.56
CA GLY A 270 -1.59 16.23 -14.93
C GLY A 270 -1.80 17.75 -15.06
N LEU A 271 -0.93 18.54 -14.42
CA LEU A 271 -0.79 19.97 -14.72
C LEU A 271 -0.57 20.16 -16.22
N ASN A 272 -1.34 21.04 -16.85
CA ASN A 272 -1.29 21.37 -18.29
C ASN A 272 -1.80 20.28 -19.25
N MET A 273 -2.61 19.34 -18.79
CA MET A 273 -3.24 18.35 -19.67
C MET A 273 -4.45 18.92 -20.43
N PRO A 274 -4.82 18.35 -21.60
CA PRO A 274 -5.97 18.80 -22.38
C PRO A 274 -7.31 18.66 -21.63
N ARG A 275 -8.30 19.48 -21.99
CA ARG A 275 -9.65 19.42 -21.38
C ARG A 275 -10.29 18.03 -21.36
N PRO A 276 -10.25 17.22 -22.43
CA PRO A 276 -10.82 15.87 -22.40
C PRO A 276 -10.28 14.99 -21.26
N TYR A 277 -9.01 15.14 -20.92
CA TYR A 277 -8.37 14.44 -19.81
C TYR A 277 -8.81 14.99 -18.46
N SER A 278 -8.77 16.32 -18.26
CA SER A 278 -9.18 16.91 -16.98
C SER A 278 -10.64 16.66 -16.66
N ASP A 279 -11.52 16.70 -17.67
CA ASP A 279 -12.95 16.41 -17.51
C ASP A 279 -13.17 14.94 -17.12
N ALA A 280 -12.41 14.01 -17.70
CA ALA A 280 -12.48 12.61 -17.33
C ALA A 280 -12.01 12.36 -15.89
N LEU A 281 -10.90 12.97 -15.46
CA LEU A 281 -10.43 12.86 -14.08
C LEU A 281 -11.42 13.45 -13.08
N LEU A 282 -12.06 14.57 -13.41
CA LEU A 282 -13.10 15.15 -12.56
C LEU A 282 -14.27 14.17 -12.37
N LEU A 283 -14.75 13.56 -13.46
CA LEU A 283 -15.81 12.56 -13.39
C LEU A 283 -15.39 11.32 -12.58
N ALA A 284 -14.18 10.80 -12.82
CA ALA A 284 -13.63 9.67 -12.09
C ALA A 284 -13.50 9.97 -10.58
N SER A 285 -13.00 11.16 -10.22
CA SER A 285 -12.89 11.59 -8.82
C SER A 285 -14.24 11.69 -8.10
N GLY A 286 -15.32 11.93 -8.86
CA GLY A 286 -16.69 11.91 -8.38
C GLY A 286 -17.35 10.52 -8.37
N GLY A 287 -16.63 9.46 -8.74
CA GLY A 287 -17.15 8.10 -8.80
C GLY A 287 -17.86 7.73 -10.11
N LEU A 288 -17.87 8.60 -11.11
CA LEU A 288 -18.49 8.37 -12.43
C LEU A 288 -17.53 7.66 -13.38
N TRP A 289 -17.07 6.49 -12.97
CA TRP A 289 -15.98 5.74 -13.61
C TRP A 289 -16.25 5.40 -15.08
N SER A 290 -17.42 4.84 -15.38
CA SER A 290 -17.78 4.42 -16.74
C SER A 290 -17.92 5.62 -17.70
N THR A 291 -18.45 6.74 -17.20
CA THR A 291 -18.52 7.99 -18.00
C THR A 291 -17.13 8.60 -18.23
N ALA A 292 -16.25 8.55 -17.22
CA ALA A 292 -14.87 8.98 -17.34
C ALA A 292 -14.10 8.13 -18.37
N LEU A 293 -14.28 6.80 -18.33
CA LEU A 293 -13.66 5.86 -19.27
C LEU A 293 -14.04 6.19 -20.72
N GLN A 294 -15.34 6.36 -21.00
CA GLN A 294 -15.84 6.71 -22.34
C GLN A 294 -15.20 7.99 -22.89
N LYS A 295 -15.00 9.01 -22.04
CA LYS A 295 -14.31 10.24 -22.44
C LYS A 295 -12.84 9.98 -22.80
N LEU A 296 -12.14 9.18 -22.00
CA LEU A 296 -10.76 8.82 -22.28
C LEU A 296 -10.64 7.97 -23.55
N ASP A 297 -11.55 7.04 -23.80
CA ASP A 297 -11.56 6.23 -25.03
C ASP A 297 -11.70 7.08 -26.29
N THR A 298 -12.62 8.05 -26.24
CA THR A 298 -12.81 9.02 -27.33
C THR A 298 -11.52 9.79 -27.60
N TRP A 299 -10.91 10.32 -26.54
CA TRP A 299 -9.66 11.07 -26.65
C TRP A 299 -8.48 10.19 -27.11
N LYS A 300 -8.43 8.93 -26.68
CA LYS A 300 -7.44 7.94 -27.11
C LYS A 300 -7.52 7.73 -28.62
N SER A 301 -8.73 7.51 -29.13
CA SER A 301 -8.99 7.35 -30.56
C SER A 301 -8.58 8.59 -31.35
N GLU A 302 -8.92 9.79 -30.86
CA GLU A 302 -8.49 11.05 -31.49
C GLU A 302 -6.96 11.17 -31.56
N LEU A 303 -6.24 10.86 -30.48
CA LEU A 303 -4.77 10.91 -30.49
C LEU A 303 -4.15 9.88 -31.45
N GLN A 304 -4.73 8.68 -31.51
CA GLN A 304 -4.29 7.66 -32.47
C GLN A 304 -4.45 8.14 -33.91
N THR A 305 -5.54 8.84 -34.25
CA THR A 305 -5.69 9.44 -35.60
C THR A 305 -4.65 10.52 -35.89
N GLN A 306 -4.10 11.16 -34.85
CA GLN A 306 -3.04 12.17 -34.96
C GLN A 306 -1.62 11.57 -34.91
N GLY A 307 -1.48 10.24 -34.84
CA GLY A 307 -0.20 9.57 -34.67
C GLY A 307 0.48 9.87 -33.33
N LYS A 308 -0.28 10.27 -32.31
CA LYS A 308 0.21 10.56 -30.95
C LYS A 308 -0.14 9.42 -30.01
N SER A 309 0.72 9.18 -29.03
CA SER A 309 0.49 8.26 -27.92
C SER A 309 0.30 9.02 -26.61
N TRP A 310 -0.32 8.36 -25.63
CA TRP A 310 -0.40 8.88 -24.28
C TRP A 310 0.96 8.81 -23.58
N PRO A 311 1.29 9.81 -22.74
CA PRO A 311 2.33 9.67 -21.73
C PRO A 311 2.06 8.48 -20.79
N PRO A 312 3.09 7.83 -20.24
CA PRO A 312 2.91 6.67 -19.36
C PRO A 312 1.98 6.90 -18.16
N PHE A 313 2.06 8.04 -17.46
CA PHE A 313 1.20 8.33 -16.31
C PHE A 313 -0.30 8.42 -16.68
N VAL A 314 -0.61 8.89 -17.90
CA VAL A 314 -1.99 8.93 -18.41
C VAL A 314 -2.51 7.52 -18.65
N GLN A 315 -1.65 6.64 -19.15
CA GLN A 315 -1.99 5.23 -19.35
C GLN A 315 -2.28 4.52 -18.01
N GLU A 316 -1.51 4.81 -16.96
CA GLU A 316 -1.75 4.27 -15.61
C GLU A 316 -3.12 4.71 -15.05
N GLN A 317 -3.44 5.99 -15.14
CA GLN A 317 -4.73 6.51 -14.67
C GLN A 317 -5.90 6.00 -15.51
N TYR A 318 -5.71 5.86 -16.83
CA TYR A 318 -6.69 5.22 -17.69
C TYR A 318 -6.96 3.78 -17.25
N GLN A 319 -5.92 2.99 -16.95
CA GLN A 319 -6.08 1.62 -16.44
C GLN A 319 -6.83 1.61 -15.10
N LEU A 320 -6.58 2.59 -14.23
CA LEU A 320 -7.23 2.70 -12.93
C LEU A 320 -8.73 2.96 -13.11
N ILE A 321 -9.07 3.91 -13.97
CA ILE A 321 -10.44 4.25 -14.31
C ILE A 321 -11.14 3.07 -14.99
N ALA A 322 -10.46 2.40 -15.93
CA ALA A 322 -11.00 1.24 -16.63
C ALA A 322 -11.32 0.09 -15.66
N TRP A 323 -10.46 -0.15 -14.67
CA TRP A 323 -10.71 -1.17 -13.67
C TRP A 323 -11.92 -0.85 -12.80
N HIS A 324 -12.02 0.38 -12.30
CA HIS A 324 -13.17 0.81 -11.50
C HIS A 324 -14.47 0.76 -12.30
N ALA A 325 -14.44 1.18 -13.57
CA ALA A 325 -15.58 1.11 -14.47
C ALA A 325 -16.06 -0.33 -14.66
N LYS A 326 -15.14 -1.28 -14.91
CA LYS A 326 -15.46 -2.70 -15.01
C LYS A 326 -16.13 -3.25 -13.75
N LEU A 327 -15.62 -2.89 -12.57
CA LEU A 327 -16.19 -3.35 -11.30
C LEU A 327 -17.61 -2.82 -11.06
N ILE A 328 -17.84 -1.53 -11.37
CA ILE A 328 -19.17 -0.93 -11.29
C ILE A 328 -20.12 -1.53 -12.31
N GLU A 329 -19.67 -1.76 -13.55
CA GLU A 329 -20.46 -2.41 -14.60
C GLU A 329 -20.93 -3.80 -14.16
N GLU A 330 -19.99 -4.63 -13.66
CA GLU A 330 -20.29 -5.96 -13.11
C GLU A 330 -21.24 -5.91 -11.91
N GLN A 331 -21.22 -4.83 -11.13
CA GLN A 331 -22.14 -4.62 -10.01
C GLN A 331 -23.52 -4.14 -10.50
N ALA A 332 -23.57 -3.29 -11.52
CA ALA A 332 -24.80 -2.76 -12.12
C ALA A 332 -25.59 -3.84 -12.87
N ASP A 333 -24.91 -4.83 -13.43
CA ASP A 333 -25.54 -5.97 -14.10
C ASP A 333 -26.14 -6.99 -13.12
N LYS A 334 -25.78 -6.93 -11.84
CA LYS A 334 -26.39 -7.77 -10.80
C LYS A 334 -27.75 -7.21 -10.41
N THR A 335 -28.72 -8.10 -10.20
CA THR A 335 -29.99 -7.74 -9.59
C THR A 335 -29.81 -7.56 -8.08
N ILE A 336 -29.93 -6.33 -7.60
CA ILE A 336 -29.88 -5.96 -6.19
C ILE A 336 -31.30 -5.90 -5.64
N ALA A 337 -31.52 -6.52 -4.48
CA ALA A 337 -32.85 -6.65 -3.89
C ALA A 337 -33.42 -5.31 -3.38
N ASP A 338 -32.55 -4.39 -2.94
CA ASP A 338 -32.93 -3.05 -2.52
C ASP A 338 -32.97 -2.12 -3.76
N PRO A 339 -34.16 -1.61 -4.14
CA PRO A 339 -34.29 -0.77 -5.32
C PRO A 339 -33.53 0.57 -5.21
N GLY A 340 -33.36 1.13 -4.01
CA GLY A 340 -32.56 2.33 -3.80
C GLY A 340 -31.07 2.07 -4.05
N GLN A 341 -30.56 0.92 -3.63
CA GLN A 341 -29.19 0.49 -3.92
C GLN A 341 -29.00 0.17 -5.40
N GLN A 342 -29.97 -0.47 -6.05
CA GLN A 342 -29.96 -0.70 -7.49
C GLN A 342 -29.89 0.63 -8.27
N ALA A 343 -30.70 1.62 -7.89
CA ALA A 343 -30.66 2.94 -8.51
C ALA A 343 -29.30 3.64 -8.32
N LEU A 344 -28.69 3.54 -7.13
CA LEU A 344 -27.37 4.10 -6.85
C LEU A 344 -26.28 3.46 -7.73
N VAL A 345 -26.22 2.13 -7.80
CA VAL A 345 -25.20 1.42 -8.60
C VAL A 345 -25.36 1.75 -10.09
N LEU A 346 -26.59 1.77 -10.61
CA LEU A 346 -26.87 2.18 -11.98
C LEU A 346 -26.44 3.63 -12.25
N ALA A 347 -26.61 4.54 -11.28
CA ALA A 347 -26.17 5.92 -11.38
C ALA A 347 -24.64 6.03 -11.39
N LEU A 348 -23.94 5.28 -10.53
CA LEU A 348 -22.48 5.21 -10.50
C LEU A 348 -21.90 4.67 -11.83
N ASP A 349 -22.59 3.72 -12.47
CA ASP A 349 -22.23 3.21 -13.81
C ASP A 349 -22.58 4.20 -14.94
N GLY A 350 -23.24 5.31 -14.65
CA GLY A 350 -23.69 6.26 -15.66
C GLY A 350 -24.92 5.81 -16.46
N ARG A 351 -25.60 4.73 -16.04
CA ARG A 351 -26.90 4.27 -16.58
C ARG A 351 -28.07 5.11 -16.04
N TRP A 352 -27.96 6.43 -16.13
CA TRP A 352 -28.86 7.41 -15.50
C TRP A 352 -30.34 7.18 -15.79
N LYS A 353 -30.69 6.78 -17.02
CA LYS A 353 -32.07 6.48 -17.38
C LYS A 353 -32.62 5.28 -16.60
N GLN A 354 -31.86 4.19 -16.54
CA GLN A 354 -32.25 3.00 -15.78
C GLN A 354 -32.29 3.29 -14.27
N ALA A 355 -31.32 4.06 -13.78
CA ALA A 355 -31.31 4.50 -12.38
C ALA A 355 -32.57 5.30 -12.02
N LEU A 356 -32.99 6.22 -12.89
CA LEU A 356 -34.19 7.02 -12.70
C LEU A 356 -35.47 6.17 -12.80
N ASP A 357 -35.52 5.23 -13.74
CA ASP A 357 -36.66 4.31 -13.90
C ASP A 357 -36.85 3.48 -12.62
N VAL A 358 -35.77 2.95 -12.04
CA VAL A 358 -35.79 2.21 -10.75
C VAL A 358 -36.15 3.15 -9.59
N ALA A 359 -35.53 4.34 -9.50
CA ALA A 359 -35.79 5.33 -8.46
C ALA A 359 -37.25 5.81 -8.43
N SER A 360 -37.89 5.85 -9.59
CA SER A 360 -39.27 6.30 -9.78
C SER A 360 -40.30 5.20 -9.51
N ASP A 361 -39.87 3.95 -9.28
CA ASP A 361 -40.78 2.88 -8.90
C ASP A 361 -41.31 3.09 -7.47
N SER A 362 -42.62 2.92 -7.32
CA SER A 362 -43.45 3.27 -6.16
C SER A 362 -43.00 2.69 -4.80
N GLN A 363 -42.16 1.65 -4.80
CA GLN A 363 -41.62 1.04 -3.58
C GLN A 363 -40.51 1.88 -2.90
N ILE A 364 -39.73 2.68 -3.64
CA ILE A 364 -38.68 3.55 -3.06
C ILE A 364 -39.30 4.82 -2.47
N THR A 365 -40.32 5.37 -3.14
CA THR A 365 -41.09 6.50 -2.64
C THR A 365 -41.87 6.14 -1.36
N ALA A 366 -42.28 4.88 -1.18
CA ALA A 366 -42.89 4.41 0.07
C ALA A 366 -41.88 4.25 1.23
N ASN A 367 -40.67 3.72 0.97
CA ASN A 367 -39.65 3.50 2.01
C ASN A 367 -38.87 4.78 2.40
N SER A 368 -38.78 5.78 1.52
CA SER A 368 -38.21 7.10 1.85
C SER A 368 -39.19 8.02 2.60
N VAL A 369 -40.49 7.71 2.56
CA VAL A 369 -41.54 8.42 3.30
C VAL A 369 -41.85 7.74 4.65
N GLY A 370 -41.47 6.47 4.83
CA GLY A 370 -41.61 5.73 6.08
C GLY A 370 -40.39 5.84 6.98
N GLY A 371 -40.33 6.84 7.86
CA GLY A 371 -39.31 6.91 8.91
C GLY A 371 -39.33 8.22 9.67
N ASP A 372 -38.79 9.30 9.09
CA ASP A 372 -38.65 10.60 9.78
C ASP A 372 -38.88 11.82 8.87
N ALA A 373 -39.10 11.64 7.57
CA ALA A 373 -39.25 12.75 6.63
C ALA A 373 -40.61 13.47 6.73
N GLN A 374 -41.66 12.78 7.20
CA GLN A 374 -43.00 13.37 7.36
C GLN A 374 -43.09 14.32 8.56
N ALA A 375 -42.31 14.10 9.61
CA ALA A 375 -42.20 15.01 10.77
C ALA A 375 -41.40 16.27 10.44
N VAL A 376 -40.35 16.15 9.62
CA VAL A 376 -39.55 17.30 9.17
C VAL A 376 -40.34 18.18 8.21
N TRP A 377 -41.03 17.60 7.21
CA TRP A 377 -41.84 18.36 6.26
C TRP A 377 -43.09 19.01 6.86
N THR A 378 -43.74 18.39 7.85
CA THR A 378 -44.87 19.02 8.56
C THR A 378 -44.44 20.19 9.44
N SER A 379 -43.26 20.13 10.07
CA SER A 379 -42.74 21.23 10.90
C SER A 379 -42.51 22.54 10.13
N TYR A 380 -42.07 22.45 8.87
CA TYR A 380 -41.84 23.60 7.98
C TYR A 380 -43.14 24.24 7.46
N LEU A 381 -44.23 23.48 7.35
CA LEU A 381 -45.52 24.00 6.86
C LEU A 381 -46.39 24.58 8.00
N THR A 382 -46.16 24.20 9.25
CA THR A 382 -46.87 24.75 10.41
C THR A 382 -46.24 26.01 11.00
N THR A 383 -44.94 26.26 10.81
CA THR A 383 -44.26 27.48 11.29
C THR A 383 -44.36 28.67 10.34
N GLY A 384 -44.94 28.49 9.14
CA GLY A 384 -45.18 29.56 8.15
C GLY A 384 -46.52 30.31 8.28
N LYS A 385 -47.35 30.02 9.29
CA LYS A 385 -48.62 30.73 9.54
C LYS A 385 -48.71 31.16 11.01
N GLY A 386 -47.99 32.22 11.37
CA GLY A 386 -48.09 32.84 12.69
C GLY A 386 -47.05 33.95 12.87
N GLY A 387 -47.24 35.07 12.19
CA GLY A 387 -46.35 36.23 12.30
C GLY A 387 -46.74 37.35 11.34
N THR A 388 -47.95 37.87 11.52
CA THR A 388 -48.24 39.29 11.27
C THR A 388 -47.76 40.11 12.46
#